data_AF-A0A8R2B3X8-F1
#
_entry.id   AF-A0A8R2B3X8-F1
#
_cell.length_a   1.000
_cell.length_b   1.000
_cell.length_c   1.000
_cell.angle_alpha   90.00
_cell.angle_beta   90.00
_cell.angle_gamma   90.00
#
_symmetry.space_group_name_H-M   'P 1'
#
loop_
_entity.id
_entity.type
_entity.pdbx_description
1 polymer ?
#
loop_
_entity_poly.entity_id
_entity_poly.type
_entity_poly.pdbx_seq_one_letter_code
_entity_poly.pdbx_strand_id
1 'polypeptide(L)'
;MAEFVQRRKEEMIIEVPVLNSHFKKSAVKNILNQREKFEYRLMRRNKQKSDFTLYITFLKSIIKRVEQMGSTSTESLKLVNQHNNRIIDLYRASLKYFKDDVSLWKEYIKFLMKCDKIELLRRVINSALLLHGHISDSLYVFAVKQEFEDLKNIQKARELYTDGLNAHKTSSKLHFIAFKCELKYSEILTQKVLKSGKELNQEDPAINGSVAKIIYESAIENIKNNHALYFKMYQEAAQYSFSLGLSEEIKKFMLTTFSKDPNYWDTLARNELLSKSSNTEKFKITKCLDKYDTALTVLDTDEMWDKYLTTILKVTSDTQKTEVYKRNLLRQSMFNAHKKNKLKPKHYIQWIKKSKSSMTTEILDLAIKAYPNDTSILEINIEHKLTDTEELKAYDLFKQNAIKVSPSIWLKVVDYFFNKPQISDIFNMIFGDKAVCTNEVKQKLGNEYLLWLSKNKSLNDVRNAYYKLITSNSCDASLCNTMVTLETEQQKIDISKIRQHFTLACMQFGKTDIDLWMGRIYFELKYGSPKLVSDTYHQALTTLNNEESDQFAEQYASRVSTFNKISKI
;
A
#
# COMPACT_ATOMS: atom_id res chain seq x y z
N MET A 1 18.83 -39.28 23.15
CA MET A 1 18.81 -38.10 22.26
C MET A 1 19.98 -38.12 21.27
N ALA A 2 21.21 -38.30 21.75
CA ALA A 2 22.41 -38.44 20.90
C ALA A 2 22.38 -39.72 20.04
N GLU A 3 21.91 -40.85 20.57
CA GLU A 3 21.83 -42.13 19.83
C GLU A 3 20.95 -42.05 18.57
N PHE A 4 19.81 -41.34 18.62
CA PHE A 4 18.96 -41.13 17.45
C PHE A 4 19.62 -40.25 16.37
N VAL A 5 20.44 -39.28 16.80
CA VAL A 5 21.22 -38.45 15.87
C VAL A 5 22.35 -39.29 15.27
N GLN A 6 22.98 -40.15 16.06
CA GLN A 6 24.06 -41.04 15.60
C GLN A 6 23.57 -42.06 14.58
N ARG A 7 22.43 -42.71 14.83
CA ARG A 7 21.79 -43.61 13.87
C ARG A 7 21.45 -42.91 12.55
N ARG A 8 20.95 -41.67 12.62
CA ARG A 8 20.67 -40.86 11.41
C ARG A 8 21.95 -40.47 10.67
N LYS A 9 23.06 -40.24 11.38
CA LYS A 9 24.36 -40.03 10.74
C LYS A 9 24.84 -41.27 10.01
N GLU A 10 24.65 -42.45 10.58
CA GLU A 10 25.00 -43.73 9.94
C GLU A 10 24.23 -43.94 8.64
N GLU A 11 22.92 -43.63 8.63
CA GLU A 11 22.10 -43.64 7.42
C GLU A 11 22.60 -42.65 6.35
N MET A 12 23.17 -41.51 6.75
CA MET A 12 23.72 -40.49 5.84
C MET A 12 25.05 -40.92 5.19
N ILE A 13 25.79 -41.88 5.76
CA ILE A 13 27.09 -42.33 5.21
C ILE A 13 26.90 -42.94 3.81
N ILE A 14 25.76 -43.58 3.56
CA ILE A 14 25.40 -44.18 2.27
C ILE A 14 25.31 -43.11 1.16
N GLU A 15 24.97 -41.86 1.52
CA GLU A 15 24.83 -40.74 0.58
C GLU A 15 26.16 -40.05 0.27
N VAL A 16 27.20 -40.25 1.09
CA VAL A 16 28.49 -39.55 0.99
C VAL A 16 29.25 -39.84 -0.32
N PRO A 17 29.33 -41.09 -0.82
CA PRO A 17 29.96 -41.38 -2.11
C PRO A 17 29.29 -40.63 -3.26
N VAL A 18 27.95 -40.58 -3.27
CA VAL A 18 27.15 -39.92 -4.30
C VAL A 18 27.21 -38.39 -4.18
N LEU A 19 27.33 -37.86 -2.97
CA LEU A 19 27.57 -36.42 -2.78
C LEU A 19 28.97 -36.00 -3.25
N ASN A 20 29.98 -36.85 -3.08
CA ASN A 20 31.34 -36.57 -3.54
C ASN A 20 31.50 -36.64 -5.06
N SER A 21 30.60 -37.29 -5.79
CA SER A 21 30.61 -37.27 -7.26
C SER A 21 30.10 -35.94 -7.83
N HIS A 22 29.24 -35.22 -7.10
CA HIS A 22 28.64 -33.96 -7.54
C HIS A 22 29.21 -32.70 -6.85
N PHE A 23 29.81 -32.83 -5.66
CA PHE A 23 30.30 -31.70 -4.88
C PHE A 23 31.76 -31.90 -4.46
N LYS A 24 32.51 -30.79 -4.33
CA LYS A 24 33.86 -30.81 -3.73
C LYS A 24 33.78 -31.38 -2.30
N LYS A 25 34.80 -32.15 -1.88
CA LYS A 25 34.88 -32.76 -0.53
C LYS A 25 34.65 -31.75 0.61
N SER A 26 35.12 -30.51 0.46
CA SER A 26 34.89 -29.43 1.44
C SER A 26 33.42 -29.02 1.54
N ALA A 27 32.70 -28.99 0.41
CA ALA A 27 31.27 -28.70 0.38
C ALA A 27 30.44 -29.86 0.96
N VAL A 28 30.82 -31.12 0.70
CA VAL A 28 30.17 -32.30 1.29
C VAL A 28 30.31 -32.29 2.82
N LYS A 29 31.51 -31.99 3.34
CA LYS A 29 31.73 -31.83 4.79
C LYS A 29 30.84 -30.74 5.39
N ASN A 30 30.68 -29.61 4.71
CA ASN A 30 29.78 -28.54 5.14
C ASN A 30 28.31 -28.98 5.13
N ILE A 31 27.87 -29.73 4.10
CA ILE A 31 26.51 -30.27 4.03
C ILE A 31 26.24 -31.21 5.21
N LEU A 32 27.15 -32.14 5.49
CA LEU A 32 27.02 -33.08 6.62
C LEU A 32 26.97 -32.35 7.96
N ASN A 33 27.87 -31.37 8.18
CA ASN A 33 27.88 -30.56 9.39
C ASN A 33 26.58 -29.75 9.57
N GLN A 34 26.03 -29.19 8.49
CA GLN A 34 24.75 -28.47 8.55
C GLN A 34 23.58 -29.41 8.83
N ARG A 35 23.55 -30.60 8.22
CA ARG A 35 22.54 -31.64 8.52
C ARG A 35 22.60 -32.06 9.98
N GLU A 36 23.79 -32.33 10.50
CA GLU A 36 23.97 -32.67 11.92
C GLU A 36 23.39 -31.60 12.84
N LYS A 37 23.68 -30.31 12.56
CA LYS A 37 23.09 -29.19 13.31
C LYS A 37 21.56 -29.19 13.24
N PHE A 38 20.97 -29.48 12.07
CA PHE A 38 19.51 -29.59 11.93
C PHE A 38 18.94 -30.80 12.70
N GLU A 39 19.60 -31.96 12.69
CA GLU A 39 19.17 -33.14 13.44
C GLU A 39 19.18 -32.88 14.96
N TYR A 40 20.21 -32.19 15.48
CA TYR A 40 20.22 -31.78 16.89
C TYR A 40 19.12 -30.79 17.24
N ARG A 41 18.87 -29.79 16.36
CA ARG A 41 17.75 -28.83 16.55
C ARG A 41 16.41 -29.55 16.58
N LEU A 42 16.20 -30.49 15.66
CA LEU A 42 15.01 -31.31 15.61
C LEU A 42 14.84 -32.19 16.84
N MET A 43 15.90 -32.53 17.58
CA MET A 43 15.80 -33.37 18.78
C MET A 43 15.54 -32.59 20.07
N ARG A 44 15.55 -31.25 20.05
CA ARG A 44 15.23 -30.41 21.21
C ARG A 44 13.86 -30.77 21.82
N ARG A 45 13.73 -30.56 23.14
CA ARG A 45 12.49 -30.78 23.90
C ARG A 45 11.33 -29.95 23.35
N ASN A 46 11.57 -28.65 23.15
CA ASN A 46 10.63 -27.75 22.49
C ASN A 46 10.88 -27.75 20.98
N LYS A 47 10.00 -28.44 20.24
CA LYS A 47 10.06 -28.47 18.77
C LYS A 47 9.56 -27.13 18.23
N GLN A 48 10.30 -26.50 17.33
CA GLN A 48 9.84 -25.32 16.61
C GLN A 48 9.55 -25.66 15.15
N LYS A 49 8.47 -25.09 14.59
CA LYS A 49 8.14 -25.24 13.16
C LYS A 49 9.27 -24.76 12.25
N SER A 50 9.92 -23.67 12.64
CA SER A 50 11.07 -23.06 11.95
C SER A 50 12.19 -24.08 11.70
N ASP A 51 12.47 -24.96 12.68
CA ASP A 51 13.52 -25.96 12.56
C ASP A 51 13.23 -26.97 11.43
N PHE A 52 11.97 -27.41 11.30
CA PHE A 52 11.55 -28.29 10.20
C PHE A 52 11.59 -27.56 8.86
N THR A 53 11.04 -26.34 8.78
CA THR A 53 11.00 -25.58 7.53
C THR A 53 12.40 -25.24 7.03
N LEU A 54 13.31 -24.82 7.92
CA LEU A 54 14.70 -24.51 7.56
C LEU A 54 15.41 -25.76 7.03
N TYR A 55 15.24 -26.91 7.68
CA TYR A 55 15.86 -28.14 7.20
C TYR A 55 15.28 -28.58 5.84
N ILE A 56 13.98 -28.47 5.63
CA ILE A 56 13.33 -28.77 4.34
C ILE A 56 13.85 -27.83 3.25
N THR A 57 13.95 -26.52 3.51
CA THR A 57 14.48 -25.55 2.53
C THR A 57 15.94 -25.84 2.18
N PHE A 58 16.74 -26.25 3.17
CA PHE A 58 18.12 -26.66 2.96
C PHE A 58 18.21 -27.89 2.04
N LEU A 59 17.43 -28.95 2.30
CA LEU A 59 17.41 -30.14 1.44
C LEU A 59 16.94 -29.82 0.01
N LYS A 60 15.91 -28.97 -0.15
CA LYS A 60 15.46 -28.48 -1.47
C LYS A 60 16.57 -27.70 -2.20
N SER A 61 17.39 -26.93 -1.49
CA SER A 61 18.51 -26.19 -2.10
C SER A 61 19.61 -27.13 -2.63
N ILE A 62 19.83 -28.28 -1.98
CA ILE A 62 20.76 -29.30 -2.45
C ILE A 62 20.22 -29.96 -3.70
N ILE A 63 18.95 -30.39 -3.70
CA ILE A 63 18.30 -30.99 -4.87
C ILE A 63 18.41 -30.06 -6.08
N LYS A 64 18.06 -28.78 -5.91
CA LYS A 64 18.15 -27.77 -6.98
C LYS A 64 19.58 -27.61 -7.52
N ARG A 65 20.61 -27.67 -6.67
CA ARG A 65 22.00 -27.60 -7.12
C ARG A 65 22.42 -28.85 -7.91
N VAL A 66 21.97 -30.03 -7.48
CA VAL A 66 22.23 -31.28 -8.22
C VAL A 66 21.55 -31.25 -9.59
N GLU A 67 20.29 -30.78 -9.66
CA GLU A 67 19.55 -30.62 -10.91
C GLU A 67 20.23 -29.60 -11.87
N GLN A 68 20.75 -28.49 -11.35
CA GLN A 68 21.45 -27.46 -12.13
C GLN A 68 22.78 -27.92 -12.72
N MET A 69 23.40 -28.96 -12.16
CA MET A 69 24.66 -29.52 -12.66
C MET A 69 24.47 -30.49 -13.84
N GLY A 70 23.24 -30.63 -14.36
CA GLY A 70 22.95 -31.28 -15.64
C GLY A 70 23.25 -32.79 -15.72
N SER A 71 23.60 -33.41 -14.59
CA SER A 71 24.00 -34.82 -14.57
C SER A 71 22.76 -35.72 -14.43
N THR A 72 22.25 -36.26 -15.54
CA THR A 72 21.21 -37.30 -15.57
C THR A 72 21.78 -38.70 -15.32
N SER A 73 22.73 -38.84 -14.39
CA SER A 73 23.21 -40.17 -13.99
C SER A 73 22.17 -40.89 -13.12
N THR A 74 22.17 -42.23 -13.15
CA THR A 74 21.29 -43.03 -12.28
C THR A 74 21.57 -42.78 -10.79
N GLU A 75 22.78 -42.35 -10.45
CA GLU A 75 23.21 -41.99 -9.10
C GLU A 75 22.64 -40.64 -8.64
N SER A 76 22.56 -39.63 -9.52
CA SER A 76 21.97 -38.34 -9.17
C SER A 76 20.47 -38.48 -8.90
N LEU A 77 19.76 -39.31 -9.68
CA LEU A 77 18.34 -39.62 -9.46
C LEU A 77 18.12 -40.36 -8.14
N LYS A 78 19.01 -41.30 -7.77
CA LYS A 78 18.97 -41.97 -6.46
C LYS A 78 19.14 -40.97 -5.31
N LEU A 79 20.09 -40.04 -5.42
CA LEU A 79 20.32 -38.99 -4.41
C LEU A 79 19.10 -38.06 -4.25
N VAL A 80 18.55 -37.59 -5.37
CA VAL A 80 17.34 -36.76 -5.37
C VAL A 80 16.17 -37.49 -4.72
N ASN A 81 15.97 -38.78 -5.05
CA ASN A 81 14.92 -39.59 -4.45
C ASN A 81 15.12 -39.83 -2.94
N GLN A 82 16.35 -40.04 -2.48
CA GLN A 82 16.67 -40.16 -1.06
C GLN A 82 16.37 -38.85 -0.30
N HIS A 83 16.78 -37.71 -0.84
CA HIS A 83 16.47 -36.41 -0.24
C HIS A 83 14.97 -36.11 -0.27
N ASN A 84 14.26 -36.50 -1.33
CA ASN A 84 12.80 -36.40 -1.40
C ASN A 84 12.12 -37.26 -0.34
N ASN A 85 12.56 -38.50 -0.14
CA ASN A 85 12.08 -39.37 0.95
C ASN A 85 12.32 -38.74 2.32
N ARG A 86 13.51 -38.15 2.52
CA ARG A 86 13.82 -37.48 3.78
C ARG A 86 12.93 -36.26 4.02
N ILE A 87 12.69 -35.45 3.00
CA ILE A 87 11.77 -34.30 3.10
C ILE A 87 10.35 -34.80 3.44
N ILE A 88 9.90 -35.90 2.85
CA ILE A 88 8.60 -36.53 3.18
C ILE A 88 8.54 -36.91 4.67
N ASP A 89 9.58 -37.53 5.20
CA ASP A 89 9.61 -37.93 6.61
C ASP A 89 9.70 -36.71 7.55
N LEU A 90 10.38 -35.64 7.13
CA LEU A 90 10.40 -34.38 7.87
C LEU A 90 9.01 -33.72 7.92
N TYR A 91 8.27 -33.72 6.80
CA TYR A 91 6.89 -33.23 6.80
C TYR A 91 5.96 -34.12 7.65
N ARG A 92 6.10 -35.45 7.59
CA ARG A 92 5.33 -36.36 8.46
C ARG A 92 5.64 -36.13 9.95
N ALA A 93 6.93 -35.94 10.28
CA ALA A 93 7.36 -35.66 11.64
C ALA A 93 6.85 -34.30 12.12
N SER A 94 6.89 -33.26 11.28
CA SER A 94 6.38 -31.93 11.65
C SER A 94 4.87 -31.96 11.87
N LEU A 95 4.11 -32.66 11.02
CA LEU A 95 2.66 -32.81 11.15
C LEU A 95 2.24 -33.60 12.40
N LYS A 96 3.12 -34.43 12.99
CA LYS A 96 2.82 -35.07 14.29
C LYS A 96 2.70 -34.05 15.43
N TYR A 97 3.50 -32.98 15.38
CA TYR A 97 3.54 -31.94 16.42
C TYR A 97 2.68 -30.72 16.07
N PHE A 98 2.58 -30.35 14.80
CA PHE A 98 1.88 -29.15 14.32
C PHE A 98 0.68 -29.54 13.44
N LYS A 99 -0.26 -30.30 14.00
CA LYS A 99 -1.42 -30.80 13.26
C LYS A 99 -2.30 -29.67 12.74
N ASP A 100 -2.54 -28.65 13.55
CA ASP A 100 -3.51 -27.57 13.26
C ASP A 100 -3.09 -26.61 12.15
N ASP A 101 -1.84 -26.69 11.68
CA ASP A 101 -1.31 -25.77 10.68
C ASP A 101 -1.66 -26.19 9.24
N VAL A 102 -2.80 -25.68 8.73
CA VAL A 102 -3.27 -25.91 7.36
C VAL A 102 -2.25 -25.48 6.29
N SER A 103 -1.38 -24.50 6.59
CA SER A 103 -0.35 -24.06 5.63
C SER A 103 0.73 -25.12 5.44
N LEU A 104 1.13 -25.78 6.52
CA LEU A 104 2.09 -26.88 6.49
C LEU A 104 1.57 -28.08 5.68
N TRP A 105 0.28 -28.42 5.84
CA TRP A 105 -0.39 -29.41 4.99
C TRP A 105 -0.34 -29.03 3.50
N LYS A 106 -0.71 -27.79 3.16
CA LYS A 106 -0.66 -27.31 1.76
C LYS A 106 0.74 -27.38 1.17
N GLU A 107 1.78 -27.01 1.92
CA GLU A 107 3.17 -27.13 1.48
C GLU A 107 3.60 -28.57 1.26
N TYR A 108 3.22 -29.48 2.17
CA TYR A 108 3.53 -30.90 2.06
C TYR A 108 2.87 -31.51 0.83
N ILE A 109 1.59 -31.24 0.61
CA ILE A 109 0.85 -31.72 -0.56
C ILE A 109 1.48 -31.18 -1.85
N LYS A 110 1.81 -29.87 -1.93
CA LYS A 110 2.54 -29.30 -3.09
C LYS A 110 3.88 -29.97 -3.34
N PHE A 111 4.59 -30.36 -2.28
CA PHE A 111 5.85 -31.08 -2.40
C PHE A 111 5.65 -32.50 -2.94
N LEU A 112 4.66 -33.23 -2.43
CA LEU A 112 4.33 -34.59 -2.91
C LEU A 112 3.96 -34.63 -4.39
N MET A 113 3.30 -33.58 -4.90
CA MET A 113 3.02 -33.46 -6.35
C MET A 113 4.31 -33.38 -7.17
N LYS A 114 5.33 -32.66 -6.69
CA LYS A 114 6.62 -32.58 -7.41
C LYS A 114 7.36 -33.91 -7.45
N CYS A 115 7.14 -34.78 -6.47
CA CYS A 115 7.76 -36.09 -6.38
C CYS A 115 6.97 -37.19 -7.11
N ASP A 116 5.83 -36.86 -7.74
CA ASP A 116 4.93 -37.78 -8.45
C ASP A 116 4.48 -39.00 -7.62
N LYS A 117 4.35 -38.83 -6.29
CA LYS A 117 3.92 -39.90 -5.37
C LYS A 117 2.42 -39.86 -5.13
N ILE A 118 1.65 -40.21 -6.16
CA ILE A 118 0.18 -40.04 -6.20
C ILE A 118 -0.54 -40.78 -5.06
N GLU A 119 -0.17 -42.02 -4.73
CA GLU A 119 -0.84 -42.76 -3.65
C GLU A 119 -0.60 -42.17 -2.26
N LEU A 120 0.60 -41.65 -2.02
CA LEU A 120 0.92 -40.98 -0.77
C LEU A 120 0.21 -39.62 -0.69
N LEU A 121 0.17 -38.89 -1.81
CA LEU A 121 -0.56 -37.64 -1.95
C LEU A 121 -2.03 -37.81 -1.57
N ARG A 122 -2.73 -38.81 -2.13
CA ARG A 122 -4.14 -39.11 -1.83
C ARG A 122 -4.37 -39.42 -0.35
N ARG A 123 -3.52 -40.24 0.26
CA ARG A 123 -3.59 -40.55 1.69
C ARG A 123 -3.43 -39.30 2.56
N VAL A 124 -2.48 -38.44 2.20
CA VAL A 124 -2.20 -37.20 2.93
C VAL A 124 -3.37 -36.23 2.79
N ILE A 125 -3.94 -36.06 1.60
CA ILE A 125 -5.13 -35.23 1.37
C ILE A 125 -6.30 -35.74 2.21
N ASN A 126 -6.59 -37.04 2.18
CA ASN A 126 -7.66 -37.62 3.00
C ASN A 126 -7.41 -37.39 4.50
N SER A 127 -6.18 -37.57 4.99
CA SER A 127 -5.88 -37.28 6.40
C SER A 127 -6.02 -35.80 6.76
N ALA A 128 -5.67 -34.89 5.84
CA ALA A 128 -5.81 -33.46 6.06
C ALA A 128 -7.29 -33.05 6.09
N LEU A 129 -8.11 -33.63 5.20
CA LEU A 129 -9.55 -33.39 5.15
C LEU A 129 -10.29 -33.99 6.34
N LEU A 130 -9.89 -35.16 6.84
CA LEU A 130 -10.48 -35.73 8.05
C LEU A 130 -10.23 -34.84 9.29
N LEU A 131 -9.05 -34.22 9.38
CA LEU A 131 -8.68 -33.39 10.54
C LEU A 131 -9.18 -31.94 10.44
N HIS A 132 -9.12 -31.35 9.24
CA HIS A 132 -9.38 -29.92 9.04
C HIS A 132 -10.51 -29.63 8.05
N GLY A 133 -11.16 -30.67 7.52
CA GLY A 133 -12.23 -30.54 6.53
C GLY A 133 -13.36 -29.65 7.04
N HIS A 134 -13.86 -29.87 8.26
CA HIS A 134 -14.92 -29.05 8.86
C HIS A 134 -14.52 -27.59 9.13
N ILE A 135 -13.22 -27.28 9.21
CA ILE A 135 -12.73 -25.96 9.59
C ILE A 135 -12.35 -25.12 8.36
N SER A 136 -11.81 -25.75 7.30
CA SER A 136 -11.23 -25.02 6.16
C SER A 136 -11.82 -25.42 4.81
N ASP A 137 -12.71 -24.56 4.30
CA ASP A 137 -13.20 -24.62 2.91
C ASP A 137 -12.05 -24.53 1.88
N SER A 138 -11.00 -23.78 2.22
CA SER A 138 -9.83 -23.56 1.38
C SER A 138 -9.01 -24.84 1.12
N LEU A 139 -9.11 -25.84 2.00
CA LEU A 139 -8.45 -27.13 1.84
C LEU A 139 -9.19 -28.00 0.83
N TYR A 140 -10.52 -28.03 0.87
CA TYR A 140 -11.35 -28.69 -0.15
C TYR A 140 -11.13 -28.07 -1.53
N VAL A 141 -11.19 -26.75 -1.62
CA VAL A 141 -10.87 -25.98 -2.83
C VAL A 141 -9.52 -26.39 -3.42
N PHE A 142 -8.51 -26.53 -2.56
CA PHE A 142 -7.17 -26.91 -2.98
C PHE A 142 -7.12 -28.38 -3.44
N ALA A 143 -7.71 -29.31 -2.68
CA ALA A 143 -7.73 -30.73 -3.01
C ALA A 143 -8.48 -31.02 -4.33
N VAL A 144 -9.64 -30.39 -4.55
CA VAL A 144 -10.42 -30.53 -5.79
C VAL A 144 -9.61 -30.03 -6.98
N LYS A 145 -8.97 -28.87 -6.85
CA LYS A 145 -8.12 -28.31 -7.92
C LYS A 145 -6.99 -29.27 -8.30
N GLN A 146 -6.36 -29.91 -7.33
CA GLN A 146 -5.27 -30.86 -7.56
C GLN A 146 -5.73 -32.15 -8.23
N GLU A 147 -6.79 -32.78 -7.73
CA GLU A 147 -7.31 -34.01 -8.35
C GLU A 147 -7.80 -33.76 -9.80
N PHE A 148 -8.35 -32.58 -10.07
CA PHE A 148 -8.84 -32.22 -11.40
C PHE A 148 -7.74 -31.77 -12.37
N GLU A 149 -6.91 -30.79 -11.99
CA GLU A 149 -5.91 -30.22 -12.90
C GLU A 149 -4.68 -31.12 -13.07
N ASP A 150 -4.17 -31.69 -11.97
CA ASP A 150 -2.91 -32.43 -11.98
C ASP A 150 -3.14 -33.93 -12.22
N LEU A 151 -4.09 -34.54 -11.47
CA LEU A 151 -4.34 -35.99 -11.53
C LEU A 151 -5.38 -36.40 -12.58
N LYS A 152 -6.09 -35.43 -13.18
CA LYS A 152 -7.12 -35.63 -14.21
C LYS A 152 -8.19 -36.64 -13.81
N ASN A 153 -8.47 -36.79 -12.51
CA ASN A 153 -9.47 -37.73 -11.99
C ASN A 153 -10.75 -36.98 -11.59
N ILE A 154 -11.70 -36.96 -12.52
CA ILE A 154 -12.99 -36.29 -12.29
C ILE A 154 -13.80 -36.94 -11.17
N GLN A 155 -13.83 -38.27 -11.09
CA GLN A 155 -14.69 -38.96 -10.13
C GLN A 155 -14.29 -38.63 -8.69
N LYS A 156 -12.98 -38.64 -8.42
CA LYS A 156 -12.47 -38.25 -7.11
C LYS A 156 -12.68 -36.76 -6.83
N ALA A 157 -12.53 -35.90 -7.84
CA ALA A 157 -12.84 -34.49 -7.69
C ALA A 157 -14.32 -34.26 -7.34
N ARG A 158 -15.24 -35.04 -7.94
CA ARG A 158 -16.68 -35.03 -7.62
C ARG A 158 -16.96 -35.39 -6.18
N GLU A 159 -16.45 -36.53 -5.72
CA GLU A 159 -16.56 -36.95 -4.32
C GLU A 159 -16.05 -35.85 -3.36
N LEU A 160 -14.88 -35.27 -3.64
CA LEU A 160 -14.28 -34.25 -2.79
C LEU A 160 -15.08 -32.94 -2.73
N TYR A 161 -15.59 -32.45 -3.87
CA TYR A 161 -16.39 -31.24 -3.84
C TYR A 161 -17.78 -31.52 -3.27
N THR A 162 -18.39 -32.69 -3.47
CA THR A 162 -19.69 -33.02 -2.85
C THR A 162 -19.57 -33.11 -1.35
N ASP A 163 -18.53 -33.77 -0.84
CA ASP A 163 -18.24 -33.85 0.59
C ASP A 163 -17.97 -32.45 1.17
N GLY A 164 -17.19 -31.64 0.44
CA GLY A 164 -16.91 -30.27 0.83
C GLY A 164 -18.16 -29.38 0.83
N LEU A 165 -19.07 -29.53 -0.14
CA LEU A 165 -20.32 -28.77 -0.21
C LEU A 165 -21.29 -29.19 0.90
N ASN A 166 -21.31 -30.46 1.27
CA ASN A 166 -22.06 -30.95 2.43
C ASN A 166 -21.54 -30.35 3.74
N ALA A 167 -20.22 -30.25 3.90
CA ALA A 167 -19.59 -29.65 5.07
C ALA A 167 -19.70 -28.11 5.09
N HIS A 168 -19.56 -27.45 3.93
CA HIS A 168 -19.46 -25.99 3.77
C HIS A 168 -20.44 -25.45 2.74
N LYS A 169 -21.74 -25.58 3.01
CA LYS A 169 -22.83 -25.13 2.13
C LYS A 169 -22.75 -23.65 1.75
N THR A 170 -22.14 -22.80 2.57
CA THR A 170 -22.02 -21.35 2.32
C THR A 170 -20.72 -20.94 1.64
N SER A 171 -19.80 -21.87 1.34
CA SER A 171 -18.50 -21.51 0.73
C SER A 171 -18.64 -21.14 -0.74
N SER A 172 -18.54 -19.86 -1.03
CA SER A 172 -18.54 -19.32 -2.40
C SER A 172 -17.40 -19.87 -3.26
N LYS A 173 -16.21 -20.05 -2.69
CA LYS A 173 -15.03 -20.54 -3.44
C LYS A 173 -15.21 -21.98 -3.88
N LEU A 174 -15.80 -22.82 -3.04
CA LEU A 174 -16.01 -24.22 -3.35
C LEU A 174 -17.06 -24.41 -4.45
N HIS A 175 -18.19 -23.70 -4.37
CA HIS A 175 -19.20 -23.68 -5.44
C HIS A 175 -18.61 -23.24 -6.79
N PHE A 176 -17.78 -22.19 -6.78
CA PHE A 176 -17.12 -21.74 -8.01
C PHE A 176 -16.20 -22.79 -8.63
N ILE A 177 -15.41 -23.48 -7.80
CA ILE A 177 -14.48 -24.50 -8.31
C ILE A 177 -15.23 -25.72 -8.81
N ALA A 178 -16.25 -26.20 -8.08
CA ALA A 178 -17.10 -27.29 -8.54
C ALA A 178 -17.73 -26.97 -9.90
N PHE A 179 -18.32 -25.78 -10.03
CA PHE A 179 -18.89 -25.27 -11.29
C PHE A 179 -17.87 -25.23 -12.43
N LYS A 180 -16.67 -24.70 -12.17
CA LYS A 180 -15.59 -24.61 -13.15
C LYS A 180 -15.06 -25.99 -13.58
N CYS A 181 -14.92 -26.91 -12.64
CA CYS A 181 -14.48 -28.28 -12.91
C CYS A 181 -15.46 -29.00 -13.85
N GLU A 182 -16.76 -28.87 -13.60
CA GLU A 182 -17.78 -29.50 -14.45
C GLU A 182 -17.81 -28.92 -15.86
N LEU A 183 -17.78 -27.59 -16.02
CA LEU A 183 -17.74 -26.97 -17.36
C LEU A 183 -16.50 -27.40 -18.15
N LYS A 184 -15.33 -27.39 -17.52
CA LYS A 184 -14.09 -27.81 -18.17
C LYS A 184 -14.08 -29.30 -18.49
N TYR A 185 -14.72 -30.13 -17.65
CA TYR A 185 -14.88 -31.55 -17.95
C TYR A 185 -15.80 -31.79 -19.15
N SER A 186 -16.92 -31.08 -19.24
CA SER A 186 -17.83 -31.12 -20.40
C SER A 186 -17.12 -30.73 -21.70
N GLU A 187 -16.26 -29.71 -21.67
CA GLU A 187 -15.41 -29.35 -22.82
C GLU A 187 -14.46 -30.49 -23.20
N ILE A 188 -13.74 -31.06 -22.22
CA ILE A 188 -12.80 -32.17 -22.46
C ILE A 188 -13.53 -33.38 -23.07
N LEU A 189 -14.74 -33.71 -22.58
CA LEU A 189 -15.56 -34.77 -23.14
C LEU A 189 -15.98 -34.48 -24.57
N THR A 190 -16.50 -33.27 -24.83
CA THR A 190 -16.90 -32.82 -26.17
C THR A 190 -15.73 -32.95 -27.16
N GLN A 191 -14.54 -32.49 -26.78
CA GLN A 191 -13.34 -32.62 -27.60
C GLN A 191 -12.92 -34.08 -27.84
N LYS A 192 -13.08 -34.97 -26.85
CA LYS A 192 -12.78 -36.41 -27.01
C LYS A 192 -13.74 -37.10 -27.96
N VAL A 193 -15.04 -36.81 -27.86
CA VAL A 193 -16.07 -37.37 -28.74
C VAL A 193 -15.84 -36.92 -30.18
N LEU A 194 -15.58 -35.62 -30.40
CA LEU A 194 -15.27 -35.07 -31.72
C LEU A 194 -14.02 -35.73 -32.34
N LYS A 195 -12.96 -35.94 -31.55
CA LYS A 195 -11.75 -36.64 -32.03
C LYS A 195 -11.99 -38.11 -32.36
N SER A 196 -12.97 -38.75 -31.74
CA SER A 196 -13.33 -40.14 -32.01
C SER A 196 -14.23 -40.33 -33.24
N GLY A 197 -14.67 -39.24 -33.89
CA GLY A 197 -15.53 -39.28 -35.08
C GLY A 197 -16.97 -39.73 -34.79
N LYS A 198 -17.38 -39.80 -33.52
CA LYS A 198 -18.76 -40.11 -33.11
C LYS A 198 -19.62 -38.85 -33.08
N GLU A 199 -20.90 -38.99 -33.40
CA GLU A 199 -21.87 -37.91 -33.25
C GLU A 199 -22.02 -37.50 -31.77
N LEU A 200 -22.19 -36.20 -31.54
CA LEU A 200 -22.35 -35.63 -30.21
C LEU A 200 -23.79 -35.86 -29.72
N ASN A 201 -23.95 -36.66 -28.67
CA ASN A 201 -25.21 -36.73 -27.94
C ASN A 201 -25.37 -35.45 -27.10
N GLN A 202 -26.05 -34.45 -27.65
CA GLN A 202 -26.30 -33.17 -26.99
C GLN A 202 -27.22 -33.29 -25.76
N GLU A 203 -27.87 -34.44 -25.57
CA GLU A 203 -28.72 -34.73 -24.41
C GLU A 203 -27.94 -35.27 -23.21
N ASP A 204 -26.68 -35.69 -23.38
CA ASP A 204 -25.89 -36.23 -22.26
C ASP A 204 -25.66 -35.14 -21.19
N PRO A 205 -26.11 -35.36 -19.94
CA PRO A 205 -25.92 -34.43 -18.82
C PRO A 205 -24.47 -33.99 -18.61
N ALA A 206 -23.51 -34.87 -18.92
CA ALA A 206 -22.08 -34.58 -18.79
C ALA A 206 -21.54 -33.68 -19.91
N ILE A 207 -22.23 -33.58 -21.05
CA ILE A 207 -21.82 -32.82 -22.23
C ILE A 207 -22.56 -31.48 -22.31
N ASN A 208 -23.83 -31.44 -21.95
CA ASN A 208 -24.68 -30.24 -22.06
C ASN A 208 -24.52 -29.23 -20.91
N GLY A 209 -23.69 -29.53 -19.91
CA GLY A 209 -23.45 -28.64 -18.77
C GLY A 209 -24.58 -28.62 -17.72
N SER A 210 -25.53 -29.55 -17.78
CA SER A 210 -26.60 -29.66 -16.77
C SER A 210 -26.08 -29.92 -15.36
N VAL A 211 -24.98 -30.66 -15.20
CA VAL A 211 -24.33 -30.85 -13.89
C VAL A 211 -23.84 -29.51 -13.32
N ALA A 212 -23.30 -28.63 -14.17
CA ALA A 212 -22.93 -27.28 -13.76
C ALA A 212 -24.15 -26.42 -13.40
N LYS A 213 -25.29 -26.63 -14.07
CA LYS A 213 -26.57 -26.00 -13.73
C LYS A 213 -27.07 -26.41 -12.33
N ILE A 214 -27.00 -27.69 -11.97
CA ILE A 214 -27.38 -28.18 -10.62
C ILE A 214 -26.49 -27.52 -9.54
N ILE A 215 -25.19 -27.40 -9.79
CA ILE A 215 -24.27 -26.72 -8.86
C ILE A 215 -24.63 -25.24 -8.73
N TYR A 216 -25.03 -24.59 -9.82
CA TYR A 216 -25.48 -23.21 -9.82
C TYR A 216 -26.79 -23.03 -9.03
N GLU A 217 -27.77 -23.91 -9.19
CA GLU A 217 -29.02 -23.90 -8.41
C GLU A 217 -28.76 -24.07 -6.91
N SER A 218 -27.90 -25.03 -6.55
CA SER A 218 -27.43 -25.19 -5.16
C SER A 218 -26.73 -23.93 -4.62
N ALA A 219 -25.95 -23.24 -5.46
CA ALA A 219 -25.33 -21.98 -5.08
C ALA A 219 -26.37 -20.87 -4.83
N ILE A 220 -27.45 -20.81 -5.62
CA ILE A 220 -28.56 -19.85 -5.43
C ILE A 220 -29.27 -20.08 -4.09
N GLU A 221 -29.55 -21.33 -3.76
CA GLU A 221 -30.24 -21.67 -2.52
C GLU A 221 -29.41 -21.30 -1.28
N ASN A 222 -28.11 -21.62 -1.32
CA ASN A 222 -27.22 -21.48 -0.17
C ASN A 222 -26.50 -20.12 -0.08
N ILE A 223 -26.28 -19.42 -1.20
CA ILE A 223 -25.44 -18.21 -1.29
C ILE A 223 -26.18 -17.10 -2.05
N LYS A 224 -27.19 -16.52 -1.40
CA LYS A 224 -28.08 -15.52 -2.04
C LYS A 224 -27.41 -14.17 -2.33
N ASN A 225 -26.44 -13.73 -1.52
CA ASN A 225 -25.94 -12.34 -1.54
C ASN A 225 -24.52 -12.14 -2.10
N ASN A 226 -23.95 -13.08 -2.85
CA ASN A 226 -22.57 -12.96 -3.36
C ASN A 226 -22.51 -12.60 -4.85
N HIS A 227 -22.63 -11.32 -5.18
CA HIS A 227 -22.56 -10.84 -6.57
C HIS A 227 -21.26 -11.24 -7.29
N ALA A 228 -20.12 -11.25 -6.58
CA ALA A 228 -18.80 -11.55 -7.16
C ALA A 228 -18.68 -13.01 -7.59
N LEU A 229 -19.32 -13.94 -6.88
CA LEU A 229 -19.39 -15.36 -7.25
C LEU A 229 -20.09 -15.54 -8.59
N TYR A 230 -21.29 -14.99 -8.71
CA TYR A 230 -22.11 -15.15 -9.90
C TYR A 230 -21.49 -14.48 -11.13
N PHE A 231 -20.77 -13.36 -10.95
CA PHE A 231 -20.00 -12.76 -12.05
C PHE A 231 -18.91 -13.70 -12.55
N LYS A 232 -18.17 -14.34 -11.64
CA LYS A 232 -17.15 -15.31 -12.03
C LYS A 232 -17.78 -16.53 -12.72
N MET A 233 -18.90 -17.04 -12.20
CA MET A 233 -19.64 -18.14 -12.84
C MET A 233 -20.11 -17.76 -14.25
N TYR A 234 -20.67 -16.56 -14.43
CA TYR A 234 -21.05 -16.03 -15.74
C TYR A 234 -19.86 -15.94 -16.71
N GLN A 235 -18.72 -15.40 -16.25
CA GLN A 235 -17.51 -15.29 -17.08
C GLN A 235 -16.92 -16.65 -17.47
N GLU A 236 -16.99 -17.65 -16.61
CA GLU A 236 -16.55 -19.01 -16.94
C GLU A 236 -17.55 -19.69 -17.89
N ALA A 237 -18.86 -19.54 -17.67
CA ALA A 237 -19.89 -20.11 -18.54
C ALA A 237 -19.91 -19.47 -19.94
N ALA A 238 -19.62 -18.18 -20.05
CA ALA A 238 -19.59 -17.47 -21.34
C ALA A 238 -18.41 -17.89 -22.23
N GLN A 239 -17.43 -18.66 -21.72
CA GLN A 239 -16.31 -19.16 -22.53
C GLN A 239 -16.69 -20.37 -23.39
N TYR A 240 -17.76 -21.10 -23.04
CA TYR A 240 -18.12 -22.32 -23.72
C TYR A 240 -19.44 -22.17 -24.50
N SER A 241 -19.45 -22.62 -25.75
CA SER A 241 -20.61 -22.52 -26.64
C SER A 241 -21.82 -23.31 -26.12
N PHE A 242 -21.61 -24.47 -25.51
CA PHE A 242 -22.68 -25.31 -24.96
C PHE A 242 -23.33 -24.72 -23.70
N SER A 243 -22.63 -23.86 -22.94
CA SER A 243 -23.18 -23.25 -21.72
C SER A 243 -23.70 -21.83 -21.92
N LEU A 244 -23.93 -21.40 -23.17
CA LEU A 244 -24.51 -20.08 -23.44
C LEU A 244 -25.90 -19.91 -22.82
N GLY A 245 -26.76 -20.93 -22.90
CA GLY A 245 -28.08 -20.90 -22.23
C GLY A 245 -27.98 -20.71 -20.72
N LEU A 246 -27.05 -21.43 -20.07
CA LEU A 246 -26.78 -21.29 -18.64
C LEU A 246 -26.22 -19.88 -18.31
N SER A 247 -25.38 -19.32 -19.18
CA SER A 247 -24.85 -17.95 -18.99
C SER A 247 -25.95 -16.89 -19.04
N GLU A 248 -26.96 -17.07 -19.90
CA GLU A 248 -28.12 -16.18 -19.99
C GLU A 248 -29.03 -16.31 -18.76
N GLU A 249 -29.25 -17.52 -18.27
CA GLU A 249 -29.97 -17.78 -17.02
C GLU A 249 -29.27 -17.08 -15.83
N ILE A 250 -27.95 -17.24 -15.69
CA ILE A 250 -27.16 -16.56 -14.65
C ILE A 250 -27.32 -15.05 -14.77
N LYS A 251 -27.25 -14.50 -15.99
CA LYS A 251 -27.40 -13.06 -16.23
C LYS A 251 -28.79 -12.55 -15.82
N LYS A 252 -29.86 -13.27 -16.16
CA LYS A 252 -31.25 -12.93 -15.78
C LYS A 252 -31.42 -12.97 -14.26
N PHE A 253 -30.89 -13.99 -13.59
CA PHE A 253 -30.91 -14.08 -12.13
C PHE A 253 -30.16 -12.92 -11.47
N MET A 254 -29.00 -12.55 -12.01
CA MET A 254 -28.22 -11.45 -11.47
C MET A 254 -28.94 -10.11 -11.61
N LEU A 255 -29.60 -9.86 -12.76
CA LEU A 255 -30.40 -8.65 -12.97
C LEU A 255 -31.60 -8.58 -12.03
N THR A 256 -32.29 -9.69 -11.79
CA THR A 256 -33.46 -9.71 -10.89
C THR A 256 -33.06 -9.57 -9.42
N THR A 257 -31.97 -10.20 -9.00
CA THR A 257 -31.55 -10.28 -7.60
C THR A 257 -30.70 -9.07 -7.15
N PHE A 258 -29.77 -8.61 -8.00
CA PHE A 258 -28.79 -7.58 -7.65
C PHE A 258 -29.01 -6.23 -8.35
N SER A 259 -30.13 -6.03 -9.06
CA SER A 259 -30.46 -4.74 -9.70
C SER A 259 -30.39 -3.55 -8.75
N LYS A 260 -30.56 -3.78 -7.44
CA LYS A 260 -30.51 -2.76 -6.39
C LYS A 260 -29.12 -2.53 -5.76
N ASP A 261 -28.11 -3.32 -6.10
CA ASP A 261 -26.76 -3.20 -5.52
C ASP A 261 -25.82 -2.36 -6.43
N PRO A 262 -25.32 -1.20 -5.98
CA PRO A 262 -24.36 -0.39 -6.74
C PRO A 262 -23.06 -1.13 -7.10
N ASN A 263 -22.64 -2.14 -6.32
CA ASN A 263 -21.43 -2.91 -6.61
C ASN A 263 -21.60 -3.86 -7.80
N TYR A 264 -22.82 -4.38 -8.01
CA TYR A 264 -23.13 -5.21 -9.16
C TYR A 264 -22.93 -4.43 -10.47
N TRP A 265 -23.44 -3.20 -10.52
CA TRP A 265 -23.32 -2.34 -11.70
C TRP A 265 -21.87 -1.88 -11.95
N ASP A 266 -21.12 -1.51 -10.90
CA ASP A 266 -19.69 -1.15 -11.02
C ASP A 266 -18.83 -2.32 -11.52
N THR A 267 -19.08 -3.54 -11.03
CA THR A 267 -18.36 -4.73 -11.50
C THR A 267 -18.73 -5.10 -12.95
N LEU A 268 -20.00 -4.94 -13.33
CA LEU A 268 -20.45 -5.13 -14.72
C LEU A 268 -19.76 -4.14 -15.67
N ALA A 269 -19.77 -2.85 -15.34
CA ALA A 269 -19.19 -1.81 -16.16
C ALA A 269 -17.65 -1.93 -16.25
N ARG A 270 -16.97 -2.27 -15.15
CA ARG A 270 -15.51 -2.52 -15.16
C ARG A 270 -15.11 -3.74 -15.97
N ASN A 271 -15.92 -4.79 -15.97
CA ASN A 271 -15.65 -5.98 -16.78
C ASN A 271 -15.70 -5.69 -18.29
N GLU A 272 -16.53 -4.74 -18.73
CA GLU A 272 -16.56 -4.33 -20.14
C GLU A 272 -15.27 -3.62 -20.57
N LEU A 273 -14.65 -2.84 -19.66
CA LEU A 273 -13.33 -2.25 -19.87
C LEU A 273 -12.24 -3.32 -20.00
N LEU A 274 -12.32 -4.38 -19.20
CA LEU A 274 -11.35 -5.49 -19.17
C LEU A 274 -11.59 -6.55 -20.26
N SER A 275 -12.67 -6.43 -21.03
CA SER A 275 -12.99 -7.42 -22.05
C SER A 275 -11.87 -7.52 -23.09
N LYS A 276 -11.38 -8.74 -23.34
CA LYS A 276 -10.28 -9.04 -24.30
C LYS A 276 -10.70 -8.88 -25.77
N SER A 277 -11.85 -8.27 -26.05
CA SER A 277 -12.32 -8.04 -27.41
C SER A 277 -11.39 -7.09 -28.16
N SER A 278 -11.18 -7.36 -29.46
CA SER A 278 -10.37 -6.59 -30.42
C SER A 278 -10.94 -5.19 -30.73
N ASN A 279 -11.83 -4.68 -29.88
CA ASN A 279 -12.51 -3.41 -30.07
C ASN A 279 -11.62 -2.24 -29.64
N THR A 280 -11.78 -1.11 -30.32
CA THR A 280 -11.09 0.13 -29.98
C THR A 280 -11.39 0.55 -28.54
N GLU A 281 -10.40 1.16 -27.87
CA GLU A 281 -10.51 1.67 -26.49
C GLU A 281 -11.75 2.56 -26.31
N LYS A 282 -12.07 3.37 -27.33
CA LYS A 282 -13.27 4.22 -27.39
C LYS A 282 -14.56 3.42 -27.24
N PHE A 283 -14.70 2.30 -27.97
CA PHE A 283 -15.91 1.46 -27.93
C PHE A 283 -16.11 0.76 -26.59
N LYS A 284 -15.02 0.35 -25.92
CA LYS A 284 -15.07 -0.23 -24.57
C LYS A 284 -15.52 0.79 -23.54
N ILE A 285 -15.07 2.03 -23.67
CA ILE A 285 -15.49 3.14 -22.81
C ILE A 285 -16.97 3.47 -23.04
N THR A 286 -17.43 3.57 -24.29
CA THR A 286 -18.86 3.82 -24.59
C THR A 286 -19.76 2.76 -23.96
N LYS A 287 -19.44 1.47 -24.13
CA LYS A 287 -20.23 0.39 -23.51
C LYS A 287 -20.28 0.48 -21.99
N CYS A 288 -19.13 0.73 -21.36
CA CYS A 288 -19.04 0.90 -19.91
C CYS A 288 -19.96 2.03 -19.41
N LEU A 289 -20.01 3.14 -20.14
CA LEU A 289 -20.90 4.27 -19.81
C LEU A 289 -22.36 3.92 -20.05
N ASP A 290 -22.69 3.28 -21.17
CA ASP A 290 -24.06 2.82 -21.43
C ASP A 290 -24.57 1.94 -20.29
N LYS A 291 -23.69 1.10 -19.71
CA LYS A 291 -24.03 0.31 -18.52
C LYS A 291 -24.22 1.13 -17.27
N TYR A 292 -23.38 2.13 -17.03
CA TYR A 292 -23.60 3.06 -15.94
C TYR A 292 -24.87 3.88 -16.12
N ASP A 293 -25.20 4.32 -17.34
CA ASP A 293 -26.43 5.04 -17.64
C ASP A 293 -27.65 4.13 -17.40
N THR A 294 -27.59 2.85 -17.80
CA THR A 294 -28.64 1.87 -17.44
C THR A 294 -28.70 1.58 -15.94
N ALA A 295 -27.58 1.69 -15.22
CA ALA A 295 -27.57 1.56 -13.77
C ALA A 295 -28.23 2.78 -13.11
N LEU A 296 -27.95 3.98 -13.62
CA LEU A 296 -28.46 5.26 -13.11
C LEU A 296 -29.95 5.47 -13.39
N THR A 297 -30.52 4.83 -14.42
CA THR A 297 -31.99 4.79 -14.59
C THR A 297 -32.67 3.90 -13.57
N VAL A 298 -31.97 2.91 -13.02
CA VAL A 298 -32.49 1.97 -12.00
C VAL A 298 -32.15 2.44 -10.57
N LEU A 299 -31.00 3.09 -10.37
CA LEU A 299 -30.44 3.51 -9.09
C LEU A 299 -29.80 4.91 -9.16
N ASP A 300 -30.58 5.93 -8.82
CA ASP A 300 -30.07 7.31 -8.68
C ASP A 300 -29.55 7.60 -7.26
N THR A 301 -28.60 6.79 -6.79
CA THR A 301 -28.00 6.89 -5.44
C THR A 301 -26.63 7.54 -5.46
N ASP A 302 -26.27 8.21 -4.36
CA ASP A 302 -24.98 8.91 -4.21
C ASP A 302 -23.78 7.95 -4.34
N GLU A 303 -23.94 6.70 -3.90
CA GLU A 303 -22.91 5.66 -4.00
C GLU A 303 -22.65 5.22 -5.45
N MET A 304 -23.70 5.16 -6.27
CA MET A 304 -23.59 4.80 -7.68
C MET A 304 -22.88 5.90 -8.46
N TRP A 305 -23.20 7.17 -8.18
CA TRP A 305 -22.50 8.32 -8.74
C TRP A 305 -21.02 8.37 -8.34
N ASP A 306 -20.68 8.09 -7.09
CA ASP A 306 -19.28 8.05 -6.63
C ASP A 306 -18.48 6.96 -7.39
N LYS A 307 -19.06 5.77 -7.57
CA LYS A 307 -18.46 4.67 -8.36
C LYS A 307 -18.33 5.00 -9.84
N TYR A 308 -19.34 5.63 -10.43
CA TYR A 308 -19.32 6.10 -11.82
C TYR A 308 -18.20 7.12 -12.03
N LEU A 309 -18.16 8.16 -11.21
CA LEU A 309 -17.20 9.25 -11.32
C LEU A 309 -15.77 8.79 -11.05
N THR A 310 -15.55 7.94 -10.05
CA THR A 310 -14.22 7.36 -9.78
C THR A 310 -13.74 6.47 -10.93
N THR A 311 -14.63 5.72 -11.58
CA THR A 311 -14.27 4.90 -12.75
C THR A 311 -13.94 5.76 -13.96
N ILE A 312 -14.73 6.79 -14.25
CA ILE A 312 -14.44 7.75 -15.34
C ILE A 312 -13.11 8.47 -15.10
N LEU A 313 -12.83 8.86 -13.86
CA LEU A 313 -11.58 9.54 -13.50
C LEU A 313 -10.35 8.65 -13.74
N LYS A 314 -10.45 7.34 -13.46
CA LYS A 314 -9.41 6.33 -13.78
C LYS A 314 -9.26 6.13 -15.29
N VAL A 315 -10.35 5.98 -16.02
CA VAL A 315 -10.33 5.87 -17.50
C VAL A 315 -9.66 7.09 -18.15
N THR A 316 -9.79 8.26 -17.50
CA THR A 316 -9.24 9.54 -17.97
C THR A 316 -7.79 9.80 -17.50
N SER A 317 -7.21 8.99 -16.60
CA SER A 317 -5.78 9.16 -16.22
C SER A 317 -4.81 8.48 -17.18
N ASP A 318 -5.25 7.48 -17.95
CA ASP A 318 -4.41 6.79 -18.92
C ASP A 318 -4.42 7.54 -20.26
N THR A 319 -3.42 8.40 -20.48
CA THR A 319 -3.35 9.34 -21.60
C THR A 319 -2.28 8.96 -22.61
N GLN A 320 -2.69 8.69 -23.87
CA GLN A 320 -1.85 8.99 -25.06
C GLN A 320 -2.63 9.02 -26.40
N LYS A 321 -3.75 8.30 -26.60
CA LYS A 321 -4.42 8.22 -27.93
C LYS A 321 -5.87 8.75 -28.03
N THR A 322 -6.56 9.00 -26.91
CA THR A 322 -8.01 9.36 -26.90
C THR A 322 -8.34 10.53 -25.96
N GLU A 323 -7.39 11.46 -25.80
CA GLU A 323 -7.43 12.53 -24.79
C GLU A 323 -8.64 13.48 -24.92
N VAL A 324 -9.01 13.88 -26.15
CA VAL A 324 -10.13 14.81 -26.40
C VAL A 324 -11.48 14.15 -26.09
N TYR A 325 -11.68 12.91 -26.51
CA TYR A 325 -12.92 12.16 -26.23
C TYR A 325 -13.09 11.89 -24.74
N LYS A 326 -12.03 11.45 -24.05
CA LYS A 326 -12.05 11.21 -22.60
C LYS A 326 -12.33 12.49 -21.80
N ARG A 327 -11.80 13.65 -22.24
CA ARG A 327 -12.09 14.96 -21.63
C ARG A 327 -13.54 15.39 -21.81
N ASN A 328 -14.08 15.28 -23.02
CA ASN A 328 -15.48 15.64 -23.29
C ASN A 328 -16.45 14.72 -22.52
N LEU A 329 -16.09 13.45 -22.38
CA LEU A 329 -16.84 12.49 -21.60
C LEU A 329 -16.82 12.80 -20.10
N LEU A 330 -15.63 13.08 -19.55
CA LEU A 330 -15.50 13.52 -18.16
C LEU A 330 -16.33 14.77 -17.92
N ARG A 331 -16.27 15.74 -18.85
CA ARG A 331 -17.07 16.96 -18.82
C ARG A 331 -18.56 16.63 -18.76
N GLN A 332 -19.09 15.90 -19.72
CA GLN A 332 -20.52 15.57 -19.79
C GLN A 332 -21.01 14.83 -18.55
N SER A 333 -20.21 13.87 -18.08
CA SER A 333 -20.54 13.07 -16.90
C SER A 333 -20.56 13.90 -15.62
N MET A 334 -19.58 14.79 -15.45
CA MET A 334 -19.52 15.71 -14.31
C MET A 334 -20.64 16.76 -14.36
N PHE A 335 -20.95 17.33 -15.53
CA PHE A 335 -22.10 18.25 -15.67
C PHE A 335 -23.44 17.56 -15.37
N ASN A 336 -23.63 16.31 -15.79
CA ASN A 336 -24.83 15.55 -15.46
C ASN A 336 -24.93 15.25 -13.96
N ALA A 337 -23.82 14.90 -13.32
CA ALA A 337 -23.77 14.71 -11.87
C ALA A 337 -24.02 16.01 -11.09
N HIS A 338 -23.53 17.16 -11.60
CA HIS A 338 -23.77 18.49 -11.04
C HIS A 338 -25.26 18.84 -11.10
N LYS A 339 -25.90 18.68 -12.26
CA LYS A 339 -27.34 18.96 -12.45
C LYS A 339 -28.22 18.15 -11.49
N LYS A 340 -27.78 16.96 -11.09
CA LYS A 340 -28.47 16.11 -10.12
C LYS A 340 -28.07 16.35 -8.65
N ASN A 341 -27.20 17.32 -8.37
CA ASN A 341 -26.66 17.63 -7.04
C ASN A 341 -25.96 16.45 -6.36
N LYS A 342 -25.30 15.57 -7.11
CA LYS A 342 -24.64 14.35 -6.60
C LYS A 342 -23.12 14.46 -6.50
N LEU A 343 -22.54 15.59 -6.90
CA LEU A 343 -21.10 15.81 -6.83
C LEU A 343 -20.66 16.21 -5.43
N LYS A 344 -19.72 15.45 -4.86
CA LYS A 344 -18.98 15.80 -3.64
C LYS A 344 -17.82 16.76 -3.96
N PRO A 345 -17.32 17.53 -2.97
CA PRO A 345 -16.17 18.42 -3.13
C PRO A 345 -14.93 17.77 -3.77
N LYS A 346 -14.64 16.51 -3.39
CA LYS A 346 -13.53 15.72 -3.96
C LYS A 346 -13.61 15.57 -5.48
N HIS A 347 -14.81 15.44 -6.04
CA HIS A 347 -15.01 15.27 -7.48
C HIS A 347 -14.81 16.59 -8.23
N TYR A 348 -15.24 17.73 -7.68
CA TYR A 348 -14.97 19.04 -8.27
C TYR A 348 -13.47 19.34 -8.30
N ILE A 349 -12.75 19.07 -7.21
CA ILE A 349 -11.30 19.27 -7.13
C ILE A 349 -10.57 18.48 -8.23
N GLN A 350 -10.95 17.21 -8.41
CA GLN A 350 -10.36 16.36 -9.43
C GLN A 350 -10.75 16.79 -10.85
N TRP A 351 -11.94 17.36 -11.02
CA TRP A 351 -12.37 17.93 -12.30
C TRP A 351 -11.56 19.17 -12.65
N ILE A 352 -11.38 20.10 -11.70
CA ILE A 352 -10.59 21.34 -11.87
C ILE A 352 -9.14 21.02 -12.22
N LYS A 353 -8.50 20.08 -11.49
CA LYS A 353 -7.11 19.68 -11.75
C LYS A 353 -6.87 19.09 -13.16
N LYS A 354 -7.90 18.55 -13.81
CA LYS A 354 -7.80 17.93 -15.15
C LYS A 354 -8.24 18.85 -16.30
N SER A 355 -8.84 20.01 -16.00
CA SER A 355 -9.29 20.98 -17.02
C SER A 355 -8.18 21.98 -17.42
N LYS A 356 -8.30 22.56 -18.62
CA LYS A 356 -7.45 23.68 -19.08
C LYS A 356 -7.97 25.01 -18.51
N SER A 357 -7.06 25.99 -18.35
CA SER A 357 -7.24 27.27 -17.65
C SER A 357 -8.47 28.11 -18.02
N SER A 358 -9.03 27.97 -19.23
CA SER A 358 -10.23 28.72 -19.61
C SER A 358 -11.54 28.13 -19.07
N MET A 359 -11.55 26.84 -18.73
CA MET A 359 -12.74 26.13 -18.24
C MET A 359 -12.69 25.88 -16.73
N THR A 360 -11.53 26.11 -16.10
CA THR A 360 -11.35 26.01 -14.64
C THR A 360 -12.19 27.05 -13.91
N THR A 361 -12.34 28.26 -14.46
CA THR A 361 -13.18 29.33 -13.91
C THR A 361 -14.65 28.94 -13.86
N GLU A 362 -15.21 28.44 -14.96
CA GLU A 362 -16.62 27.97 -15.02
C GLU A 362 -16.90 26.84 -14.03
N ILE A 363 -16.00 25.85 -13.95
CA ILE A 363 -16.17 24.70 -13.04
C ILE A 363 -16.05 25.15 -11.58
N LEU A 364 -15.16 26.09 -11.30
CA LEU A 364 -14.96 26.65 -9.98
C LEU A 364 -16.17 27.47 -9.51
N ASP A 365 -16.79 28.25 -10.39
CA ASP A 365 -18.04 28.97 -10.09
C ASP A 365 -19.19 28.00 -9.76
N LEU A 366 -19.29 26.86 -10.47
CA LEU A 366 -20.27 25.81 -10.15
C LEU A 366 -19.98 25.15 -8.80
N ALA A 367 -18.69 24.91 -8.49
CA ALA A 367 -18.27 24.33 -7.22
C ALA A 367 -18.55 25.27 -6.03
N ILE A 368 -18.31 26.57 -6.19
CA ILE A 368 -18.58 27.59 -5.17
C ILE A 368 -20.09 27.72 -4.94
N LYS A 369 -20.91 27.72 -6.00
CA LYS A 369 -22.38 27.75 -5.86
C LYS A 369 -22.91 26.53 -5.11
N ALA A 370 -22.34 25.35 -5.34
CA ALA A 370 -22.76 24.12 -4.68
C ALA A 370 -22.23 23.98 -3.24
N TYR A 371 -20.99 24.39 -2.99
CA TYR A 371 -20.31 24.25 -1.70
C TYR A 371 -19.54 25.52 -1.30
N PRO A 372 -20.23 26.59 -0.86
CA PRO A 372 -19.59 27.87 -0.54
C PRO A 372 -18.60 27.84 0.63
N ASN A 373 -18.77 26.88 1.55
CA ASN A 373 -18.04 26.79 2.81
C ASN A 373 -16.96 25.70 2.84
N ASP A 374 -16.73 24.98 1.73
CA ASP A 374 -15.74 23.90 1.69
C ASP A 374 -14.32 24.48 1.58
N THR A 375 -13.47 24.10 2.53
CA THR A 375 -12.11 24.65 2.64
C THR A 375 -11.28 24.32 1.40
N SER A 376 -11.36 23.09 0.89
CA SER A 376 -10.55 22.66 -0.25
C SER A 376 -10.93 23.33 -1.58
N ILE A 377 -12.21 23.68 -1.77
CA ILE A 377 -12.65 24.45 -2.95
C ILE A 377 -12.23 25.91 -2.85
N LEU A 378 -12.35 26.52 -1.66
CA LEU A 378 -11.90 27.89 -1.39
C LEU A 378 -10.39 28.05 -1.62
N GLU A 379 -9.62 27.06 -1.21
CA GLU A 379 -8.18 26.99 -1.41
C GLU A 379 -7.77 27.02 -2.89
N ILE A 380 -8.44 26.21 -3.72
CA ILE A 380 -8.19 26.19 -5.16
C ILE A 380 -8.65 27.48 -5.84
N ASN A 381 -9.73 28.09 -5.36
CA ASN A 381 -10.20 29.39 -5.84
C ASN A 381 -9.16 30.49 -5.58
N ILE A 382 -8.57 30.51 -4.39
CA ILE A 382 -7.50 31.45 -4.04
C ILE A 382 -6.29 31.19 -4.93
N GLU A 383 -5.84 29.93 -5.08
CA GLU A 383 -4.70 29.61 -5.95
C GLU A 383 -4.93 30.02 -7.41
N HIS A 384 -6.12 29.77 -7.96
CA HIS A 384 -6.44 30.12 -9.34
C HIS A 384 -6.49 31.65 -9.55
N LYS A 385 -7.09 32.39 -8.61
CA LYS A 385 -7.19 33.85 -8.70
C LYS A 385 -5.89 34.59 -8.39
N LEU A 386 -4.92 33.95 -7.72
CA LEU A 386 -3.56 34.48 -7.58
C LEU A 386 -2.78 34.41 -8.90
N THR A 387 -3.15 33.49 -9.80
CA THR A 387 -2.50 33.36 -11.12
C THR A 387 -3.14 34.24 -12.20
N ASP A 388 -4.42 34.56 -12.07
CA ASP A 388 -5.12 35.49 -12.94
C ASP A 388 -4.94 36.95 -12.47
N THR A 389 -5.13 37.92 -13.36
CA THR A 389 -4.98 39.37 -13.11
C THR A 389 -5.94 39.95 -12.04
N GLU A 390 -6.64 39.11 -11.27
CA GLU A 390 -7.64 39.46 -10.25
C GLU A 390 -7.08 39.40 -8.80
N GLU A 391 -5.86 39.88 -8.61
CA GLU A 391 -5.10 39.77 -7.35
C GLU A 391 -5.84 40.32 -6.12
N LEU A 392 -6.59 41.43 -6.28
CA LEU A 392 -7.34 42.08 -5.19
C LEU A 392 -8.52 41.22 -4.71
N LYS A 393 -9.21 40.53 -5.63
CA LYS A 393 -10.33 39.64 -5.27
C LYS A 393 -9.82 38.38 -4.56
N ALA A 394 -8.63 37.88 -4.93
CA ALA A 394 -7.99 36.77 -4.24
C ALA A 394 -7.65 37.15 -2.79
N TYR A 395 -7.11 38.35 -2.59
CA TYR A 395 -6.78 38.88 -1.27
C TYR A 395 -8.01 39.06 -0.37
N ASP A 396 -9.10 39.63 -0.90
CA ASP A 396 -10.34 39.80 -0.13
C ASP A 396 -10.98 38.46 0.27
N LEU A 397 -10.96 37.48 -0.64
CA LEU A 397 -11.45 36.12 -0.36
C LEU A 397 -10.60 35.41 0.70
N PHE A 398 -9.28 35.59 0.65
CA PHE A 398 -8.36 35.06 1.64
C PHE A 398 -8.60 35.69 3.01
N LYS A 399 -8.73 37.02 3.08
CA LYS A 399 -9.00 37.77 4.33
C LYS A 399 -10.30 37.31 5.00
N GLN A 400 -11.35 37.05 4.22
CA GLN A 400 -12.64 36.57 4.75
C GLN A 400 -12.57 35.12 5.26
N ASN A 401 -11.67 34.30 4.72
CA ASN A 401 -11.58 32.87 5.04
C ASN A 401 -10.32 32.47 5.81
N ALA A 402 -9.54 33.44 6.29
CA ALA A 402 -8.23 33.25 6.93
C ALA A 402 -8.22 32.17 8.04
N ILE A 403 -9.32 31.99 8.77
CA ILE A 403 -9.46 31.00 9.86
C ILE A 403 -9.55 29.55 9.34
N LYS A 404 -10.00 29.35 8.11
CA LYS A 404 -10.35 28.04 7.54
C LYS A 404 -9.33 27.50 6.53
N VAL A 405 -8.33 28.30 6.17
CA VAL A 405 -7.36 28.02 5.10
C VAL A 405 -6.13 27.25 5.64
N SER A 406 -5.63 26.29 4.87
CA SER A 406 -4.47 25.48 5.26
C SER A 406 -3.14 26.23 5.28
N PRO A 407 -2.15 25.74 6.06
CA PRO A 407 -0.81 26.33 6.15
C PRO A 407 -0.09 26.51 4.81
N SER A 408 -0.33 25.62 3.83
CA SER A 408 0.35 25.67 2.53
C SER A 408 -0.04 26.90 1.71
N ILE A 409 -1.27 27.39 1.86
CA ILE A 409 -1.74 28.57 1.13
C ILE A 409 -1.31 29.84 1.81
N TRP A 410 -1.20 29.85 3.14
CA TRP A 410 -0.53 30.93 3.86
C TRP A 410 0.88 31.21 3.30
N LEU A 411 1.67 30.15 3.10
CA LEU A 411 3.02 30.29 2.53
C LEU A 411 2.97 30.83 1.09
N LYS A 412 2.13 30.26 0.22
CA LYS A 412 2.00 30.72 -1.18
C LYS A 412 1.52 32.17 -1.30
N VAL A 413 0.58 32.58 -0.45
CA VAL A 413 0.07 33.96 -0.40
C VAL A 413 1.18 34.90 0.06
N VAL A 414 1.96 34.51 1.07
CA VAL A 414 3.08 35.32 1.56
C VAL A 414 4.18 35.45 0.52
N ASP A 415 4.57 34.35 -0.15
CA ASP A 415 5.52 34.37 -1.27
C ASP A 415 5.08 35.34 -2.38
N TYR A 416 3.79 35.28 -2.75
CA TYR A 416 3.26 36.10 -3.84
C TYR A 416 3.15 37.59 -3.49
N PHE A 417 2.75 37.91 -2.25
CA PHE A 417 2.59 39.29 -1.80
C PHE A 417 3.84 39.88 -1.15
N PHE A 418 4.95 39.14 -0.99
CA PHE A 418 6.15 39.59 -0.26
C PHE A 418 6.66 40.98 -0.68
N ASN A 419 6.61 41.28 -1.98
CA ASN A 419 7.07 42.55 -2.56
C ASN A 419 5.94 43.58 -2.80
N LYS A 420 4.72 43.29 -2.32
CA LYS A 420 3.52 44.08 -2.57
C LYS A 420 3.04 44.76 -1.27
N PRO A 421 2.36 45.91 -1.34
CA PRO A 421 1.98 46.69 -0.15
C PRO A 421 1.04 45.93 0.81
N GLN A 422 0.25 44.98 0.30
CA GLN A 422 -0.70 44.19 1.09
C GLN A 422 -0.03 43.24 2.10
N ILE A 423 1.28 43.01 1.98
CA ILE A 423 2.03 42.13 2.90
C ILE A 423 1.99 42.61 4.36
N SER A 424 1.90 43.92 4.58
CA SER A 424 1.80 44.48 5.93
C SER A 424 0.54 43.99 6.65
N ASP A 425 -0.58 43.92 5.93
CA ASP A 425 -1.84 43.43 6.48
C ASP A 425 -1.81 41.92 6.70
N ILE A 426 -1.17 41.17 5.80
CA ILE A 426 -1.01 39.71 5.91
C ILE A 426 -0.17 39.37 7.15
N PHE A 427 0.96 40.05 7.34
CA PHE A 427 1.79 39.85 8.53
C PHE A 427 1.09 40.28 9.82
N ASN A 428 0.26 41.33 9.78
CA ASN A 428 -0.60 41.69 10.91
C ASN A 428 -1.68 40.61 11.20
N MET A 429 -2.18 39.89 10.19
CA MET A 429 -3.09 38.76 10.40
C MET A 429 -2.38 37.53 10.98
N ILE A 430 -1.10 37.32 10.64
CA ILE A 430 -0.30 36.19 11.12
C ILE A 430 0.20 36.44 12.57
N PHE A 431 0.68 37.64 12.86
CA PHE A 431 1.41 37.96 14.10
C PHE A 431 0.78 39.07 14.97
N GLY A 432 -0.34 39.65 14.55
CA GLY A 432 -1.05 40.67 15.33
C GLY A 432 -1.85 40.11 16.50
N ASP A 433 -2.44 41.00 17.31
CA ASP A 433 -3.11 40.65 18.57
C ASP A 433 -4.39 39.80 18.39
N LYS A 434 -4.89 39.68 17.14
CA LYS A 434 -5.97 38.75 16.73
C LYS A 434 -5.45 37.69 15.75
N ALA A 435 -4.28 37.12 16.02
CA ALA A 435 -3.65 36.14 15.13
C ALA A 435 -4.57 34.94 14.90
N VAL A 436 -4.80 34.63 13.62
CA VAL A 436 -5.72 33.57 13.17
C VAL A 436 -4.97 32.28 12.76
N CYS A 437 -3.66 32.37 12.55
CA CYS A 437 -2.87 31.30 11.92
C CYS A 437 -2.36 30.22 12.88
N THR A 438 -2.13 29.03 12.34
CA THR A 438 -1.51 27.90 13.04
C THR A 438 -0.03 28.14 13.34
N ASN A 439 0.50 27.50 14.39
CA ASN A 439 1.88 27.67 14.84
C ASN A 439 2.91 27.26 13.78
N GLU A 440 2.59 26.30 12.90
CA GLU A 440 3.47 25.85 11.81
C GLU A 440 3.80 26.96 10.80
N VAL A 441 2.84 27.84 10.50
CA VAL A 441 3.03 29.00 9.62
C VAL A 441 3.87 30.07 10.32
N LYS A 442 3.62 30.29 11.61
CA LYS A 442 4.36 31.26 12.44
C LYS A 442 5.83 30.89 12.59
N GLN A 443 6.15 29.60 12.74
CA GLN A 443 7.53 29.12 12.79
C GLN A 443 8.29 29.41 11.51
N LYS A 444 7.70 29.08 10.35
CA LYS A 444 8.37 29.22 9.04
C LYS A 444 8.53 30.68 8.61
N LEU A 445 7.50 31.49 8.81
CA LEU A 445 7.48 32.87 8.33
C LEU A 445 8.04 33.88 9.33
N GLY A 446 8.39 33.44 10.55
CA GLY A 446 8.93 34.34 11.57
C GLY A 446 10.21 35.04 11.12
N ASN A 447 11.14 34.30 10.51
CA ASN A 447 12.41 34.85 10.02
C ASN A 447 12.17 35.86 8.87
N GLU A 448 11.28 35.51 7.95
CA GLU A 448 10.91 36.36 6.82
C GLU A 448 10.19 37.64 7.26
N TYR A 449 9.40 37.57 8.33
CA TYR A 449 8.76 38.74 8.92
C TYR A 449 9.78 39.69 9.57
N LEU A 450 10.77 39.17 10.30
CA LEU A 450 11.85 40.01 10.87
C LEU A 450 12.70 40.67 9.77
N LEU A 451 12.99 39.93 8.69
CA LEU A 451 13.71 40.48 7.52
C LEU A 451 12.87 41.51 6.75
N TRP A 452 11.54 41.34 6.70
CA TRP A 452 10.65 42.34 6.11
C TRP A 452 10.58 43.61 6.97
N LEU A 453 10.47 43.46 8.30
CA LEU A 453 10.46 44.58 9.24
C LEU A 453 11.78 45.36 9.20
N SER A 454 12.92 44.70 9.06
CA SER A 454 14.22 45.37 8.99
C SER A 454 14.39 46.21 7.72
N LYS A 455 13.77 45.80 6.61
CA LYS A 455 13.82 46.53 5.34
C LYS A 455 12.85 47.72 5.28
N ASN A 456 11.70 47.63 5.95
CA ASN A 456 10.59 48.57 5.76
C ASN A 456 10.25 49.43 6.99
N LYS A 457 10.73 49.08 8.19
CA LYS A 457 10.42 49.77 9.45
C LYS A 457 11.67 50.04 10.28
N SER A 458 11.48 50.58 11.49
CA SER A 458 12.58 50.86 12.41
C SER A 458 13.07 49.59 13.08
N LEU A 459 14.35 49.57 13.47
CA LEU A 459 14.97 48.45 14.15
C LEU A 459 14.34 48.18 15.54
N ASN A 460 13.71 49.19 16.15
CA ASN A 460 12.95 49.02 17.39
C ASN A 460 11.64 48.24 17.16
N ASP A 461 11.02 48.37 15.99
CA ASP A 461 9.84 47.58 15.62
C ASP A 461 10.20 46.10 15.43
N VAL A 462 11.39 45.84 14.86
CA VAL A 462 11.97 44.48 14.73
C VAL A 462 12.18 43.87 16.11
N ARG A 463 12.78 44.61 17.05
CA ARG A 463 12.99 44.17 18.44
C ARG A 463 11.67 43.84 19.14
N ASN A 464 10.68 44.72 19.04
CA ASN A 464 9.37 44.52 19.66
C ASN A 464 8.63 43.29 19.08
N ALA A 465 8.74 43.08 17.76
CA ALA A 465 8.21 41.88 17.12
C ALA A 465 8.94 40.63 17.60
N TYR A 466 10.27 40.63 17.66
CA TYR A 466 11.08 39.52 18.16
C TYR A 466 10.72 39.13 19.60
N TYR A 467 10.58 40.10 20.50
CA TYR A 467 10.15 39.83 21.88
C TYR A 467 8.77 39.18 21.93
N LYS A 468 7.79 39.70 21.18
CA LYS A 468 6.45 39.10 21.10
C LYS A 468 6.48 37.67 20.56
N LEU A 469 7.32 37.39 19.55
CA LEU A 469 7.42 36.07 18.92
C LEU A 469 8.03 35.02 19.87
N ILE A 470 9.11 35.36 20.58
CA ILE A 470 9.74 34.44 21.53
C ILE A 470 8.81 34.12 22.70
N THR A 471 8.16 35.15 23.27
CA THR A 471 7.27 34.94 24.42
C THR A 471 6.04 34.10 24.07
N SER A 472 5.61 34.11 22.81
CA SER A 472 4.45 33.34 22.34
C SER A 472 4.71 31.83 22.12
N ASN A 473 5.94 31.34 22.30
CA ASN A 473 6.35 29.93 22.16
C ASN A 473 5.98 29.29 20.80
N SER A 474 5.77 30.09 19.75
CA SER A 474 5.26 29.64 18.44
C SER A 474 6.33 29.62 17.33
N CYS A 475 7.60 29.58 17.69
CA CYS A 475 8.69 30.06 16.84
C CYS A 475 10.00 29.32 17.13
N ASP A 476 10.92 29.23 16.17
CA ASP A 476 12.13 28.40 16.27
C ASP A 476 13.37 29.21 16.71
N ALA A 477 14.37 28.52 17.27
CA ALA A 477 15.64 29.10 17.72
C ALA A 477 16.43 29.85 16.62
N SER A 478 16.16 29.55 15.34
CA SER A 478 16.74 30.25 14.19
C SER A 478 16.44 31.75 14.15
N LEU A 479 15.34 32.19 14.78
CA LEU A 479 14.99 33.62 14.91
C LEU A 479 16.04 34.38 15.70
N CYS A 480 16.64 33.76 16.72
CA CYS A 480 17.70 34.40 17.49
C CYS A 480 18.92 34.67 16.61
N ASN A 481 19.29 33.74 15.75
CA ASN A 481 20.42 33.93 14.83
C ASN A 481 20.14 35.06 13.83
N THR A 482 18.93 35.13 13.26
CA THR A 482 18.57 36.23 12.34
C THR A 482 18.53 37.60 13.03
N MET A 483 18.08 37.66 14.29
CA MET A 483 18.10 38.89 15.08
C MET A 483 19.53 39.31 15.42
N VAL A 484 20.39 38.35 15.76
CA VAL A 484 21.81 38.58 16.04
C VAL A 484 22.53 39.08 14.79
N THR A 485 22.27 38.51 13.59
CA THR A 485 22.86 39.01 12.35
C THR A 485 22.44 40.46 12.07
N LEU A 486 21.16 40.78 12.23
CA LEU A 486 20.65 42.15 12.04
C LEU A 486 21.20 43.16 13.05
N GLU A 487 21.47 42.73 14.29
CA GLU A 487 22.13 43.57 15.30
C GLU A 487 23.63 43.75 15.04
N THR A 488 24.31 42.75 14.46
CA THR A 488 25.73 42.85 14.09
C THR A 488 26.00 43.66 12.82
N GLU A 489 25.00 43.83 11.96
CA GLU A 489 25.08 44.66 10.74
C GLU A 489 24.96 46.17 11.03
N GLN A 490 24.68 46.57 12.28
CA GLN A 490 24.62 47.97 12.68
C GLN A 490 26.02 48.62 12.74
N GLN A 491 26.09 49.91 12.41
CA GLN A 491 27.33 50.71 12.53
C GLN A 491 27.88 50.79 13.96
N LYS A 492 27.03 50.59 14.98
CA LYS A 492 27.42 50.47 16.39
C LYS A 492 26.74 49.24 16.98
N ILE A 493 27.53 48.21 17.28
CA ILE A 493 27.06 46.96 17.85
C ILE A 493 26.71 47.16 19.33
N ASP A 494 25.44 46.98 19.69
CA ASP A 494 24.99 47.02 21.09
C ASP A 494 25.10 45.61 21.71
N ILE A 495 26.26 45.35 22.31
CA ILE A 495 26.61 44.06 22.94
C ILE A 495 25.58 43.67 24.03
N SER A 496 24.94 44.64 24.70
CA SER A 496 23.98 44.37 25.77
C SER A 496 22.68 43.77 25.23
N LYS A 497 22.18 44.28 24.10
CA LYS A 497 20.94 43.79 23.49
C LYS A 497 21.11 42.42 22.85
N ILE A 498 22.25 42.16 22.20
CA ILE A 498 22.56 40.85 21.65
C ILE A 498 22.62 39.78 22.76
N ARG A 499 23.19 40.12 23.92
CA ARG A 499 23.17 39.25 25.11
C ARG A 499 21.75 38.98 25.61
N GLN A 500 20.89 39.99 25.63
CA GLN A 500 19.50 39.83 26.01
C GLN A 500 18.76 38.89 25.04
N HIS A 501 18.98 39.02 23.73
CA HIS A 501 18.37 38.14 22.73
C HIS A 501 18.80 36.68 22.89
N PHE A 502 20.11 36.41 23.09
CA PHE A 502 20.60 35.08 23.40
C PHE A 502 20.08 34.54 24.73
N THR A 503 20.00 35.38 25.76
CA THR A 503 19.49 34.97 27.08
C THR A 503 18.03 34.53 26.99
N LEU A 504 17.20 35.29 26.29
CA LEU A 504 15.79 34.94 26.08
C LEU A 504 15.62 33.67 25.24
N ALA A 505 16.43 33.48 24.21
CA ALA A 505 16.38 32.28 23.39
C ALA A 505 16.89 31.03 24.15
N CYS A 506 17.94 31.17 24.96
CA CYS A 506 18.45 30.11 25.85
C CYS A 506 17.41 29.72 26.92
N MET A 507 16.67 30.68 27.47
CA MET A 507 15.62 30.40 28.46
C MET A 507 14.49 29.56 27.86
N GLN A 508 14.18 29.73 26.57
CA GLN A 508 13.07 29.06 25.91
C GLN A 508 13.47 27.73 25.21
N PHE A 509 14.61 27.72 24.51
CA PHE A 509 15.05 26.59 23.67
C PHE A 509 16.32 25.89 24.17
N GLY A 510 16.94 26.39 25.24
CA GLY A 510 18.24 25.92 25.73
C GLY A 510 18.24 24.52 26.34
N LYS A 511 17.08 23.84 26.39
CA LYS A 511 17.00 22.43 26.80
C LYS A 511 17.35 21.46 25.69
N THR A 512 17.14 21.84 24.42
CA THR A 512 17.25 20.94 23.26
C THR A 512 18.17 21.47 22.15
N ASP A 513 18.45 22.77 22.10
CA ASP A 513 19.24 23.36 21.01
C ASP A 513 20.70 23.63 21.42
N ILE A 514 21.59 22.73 20.99
CA ILE A 514 23.05 22.79 21.18
C ILE A 514 23.67 23.96 20.40
N ASP A 515 23.18 24.24 19.19
CA ASP A 515 23.76 25.25 18.30
C ASP A 515 23.54 26.68 18.83
N LEU A 516 22.44 26.91 19.55
CA LEU A 516 22.16 28.20 20.18
C LEU A 516 23.16 28.54 21.29
N TRP A 517 23.52 27.57 22.13
CA TRP A 517 24.55 27.72 23.16
C TRP A 517 25.94 27.94 22.54
N MET A 518 26.24 27.23 21.45
CA MET A 518 27.49 27.40 20.71
C MET A 518 27.58 28.78 20.03
N GLY A 519 26.47 29.28 19.47
CA GLY A 519 26.39 30.61 18.89
C GLY A 519 26.61 31.72 19.93
N ARG A 520 26.06 31.54 21.15
CA ARG A 520 26.28 32.45 22.27
C ARG A 520 27.75 32.45 22.74
N ILE A 521 28.39 31.28 22.83
CA ILE A 521 29.80 31.18 23.18
C ILE A 521 30.68 31.83 22.10
N TYR A 522 30.39 31.60 20.82
CA TYR A 522 31.13 32.26 19.74
C TYR A 522 30.99 33.78 19.79
N PHE A 523 29.80 34.30 20.08
CA PHE A 523 29.57 35.73 20.25
C PHE A 523 30.39 36.31 21.42
N GLU A 524 30.38 35.65 22.58
CA GLU A 524 31.16 36.11 23.75
C GLU A 524 32.68 35.99 23.55
N LEU A 525 33.14 35.04 22.73
CA LEU A 525 34.55 34.93 22.33
C LEU A 525 34.98 36.03 21.35
N LYS A 526 34.08 36.48 20.46
CA LYS A 526 34.41 37.46 19.40
C LYS A 526 34.24 38.91 19.83
N TYR A 527 33.21 39.22 20.62
CA TYR A 527 32.85 40.60 20.99
C TYR A 527 32.73 40.81 22.51
N GLY A 528 32.80 39.74 23.29
CA GLY A 528 32.49 39.72 24.72
C GLY A 528 33.70 39.52 25.63
N SER A 529 33.48 38.88 26.77
CA SER A 529 34.51 38.68 27.79
C SER A 529 34.75 37.19 28.10
N PRO A 530 36.00 36.73 28.25
CA PRO A 530 36.33 35.31 28.46
C PRO A 530 35.69 34.68 29.72
N LYS A 531 35.38 35.47 30.75
CA LYS A 531 34.72 34.99 31.97
C LYS A 531 33.30 34.51 31.69
N LEU A 532 32.55 35.27 30.88
CA LEU A 532 31.18 34.94 30.49
C LEU A 532 31.13 33.71 29.56
N VAL A 533 32.22 33.37 28.88
CA VAL A 533 32.31 32.12 28.08
C VAL A 533 32.29 30.90 29.00
N SER A 534 33.06 30.93 30.09
CA SER A 534 33.07 29.86 31.10
C SER A 534 31.69 29.74 31.76
N ASP A 535 31.09 30.86 32.14
CA ASP A 535 29.77 30.88 32.79
C ASP A 535 28.68 30.36 31.85
N THR A 536 28.71 30.73 30.57
CA THR A 536 27.76 30.27 29.55
C THR A 536 27.93 28.76 29.27
N TYR A 537 29.17 28.25 29.28
CA TYR A 537 29.45 26.82 29.12
C TYR A 537 28.88 26.00 30.28
N HIS A 538 29.07 26.46 31.52
CA HIS A 538 28.46 25.82 32.69
C HIS A 538 26.93 25.89 32.65
N GLN A 539 26.36 27.03 32.25
CA GLN A 539 24.92 27.17 32.10
C GLN A 539 24.35 26.20 31.05
N ALA A 540 25.00 26.04 29.91
CA ALA A 540 24.59 25.09 28.87
C ALA A 540 24.58 23.64 29.39
N LEU A 541 25.64 23.21 30.08
CA LEU A 541 25.72 21.86 30.67
C LEU A 541 24.65 21.58 31.73
N THR A 542 24.23 22.61 32.47
CA THR A 542 23.17 22.45 33.50
C THR A 542 21.75 22.51 32.94
N THR A 543 21.56 23.02 31.73
CA THR A 543 20.23 23.30 31.16
C THR A 543 19.84 22.37 30.02
N LEU A 544 20.80 21.81 29.29
CA LEU A 544 20.59 20.78 28.26
C LEU A 544 20.21 19.43 28.87
N ASN A 545 19.45 18.61 28.13
CA ASN A 545 19.14 17.24 28.57
C ASN A 545 20.41 16.36 28.57
N ASN A 546 20.45 15.31 29.39
CA ASN A 546 21.66 14.49 29.60
C ASN A 546 22.32 13.95 28.30
N GLU A 547 21.53 13.56 27.30
CA GLU A 547 22.10 13.07 26.01
C GLU A 547 22.67 14.22 25.15
N GLU A 548 22.06 15.41 25.24
CA GLU A 548 22.46 16.60 24.48
C GLU A 548 23.61 17.35 25.17
N SER A 549 23.73 17.26 26.49
CA SER A 549 24.86 17.82 27.25
C SER A 549 26.16 17.07 26.97
N ASP A 550 26.10 15.75 26.83
CA ASP A 550 27.25 14.92 26.48
C ASP A 550 27.73 15.22 25.05
N GLN A 551 26.79 15.35 24.11
CA GLN A 551 27.08 15.77 22.74
C GLN A 551 27.62 17.21 22.65
N PHE A 552 27.07 18.14 23.45
CA PHE A 552 27.56 19.51 23.52
C PHE A 552 29.01 19.58 24.05
N ALA A 553 29.35 18.77 25.07
CA ALA A 553 30.71 18.70 25.61
C ALA A 553 31.72 18.18 24.57
N GLU A 554 31.36 17.15 23.79
CA GLU A 554 32.18 16.63 22.70
C GLU A 554 32.33 17.65 21.56
N GLN A 555 31.23 18.29 21.14
CA GLN A 555 31.27 19.30 20.08
C GLN A 555 32.06 20.54 20.48
N TYR A 556 31.91 20.99 21.73
CA TYR A 556 32.70 22.07 22.29
C TYR A 556 34.19 21.71 22.28
N ALA A 557 34.57 20.54 22.79
CA ALA A 557 35.95 20.08 22.78
C ALA A 557 36.57 20.03 21.37
N SER A 558 35.80 19.62 20.35
CA SER A 558 36.28 19.62 18.96
C SER A 558 36.46 21.04 18.39
N ARG A 559 35.52 21.96 18.66
CA ARG A 559 35.51 23.32 18.09
C ARG A 559 36.36 24.32 18.89
N VAL A 560 36.74 24.03 20.14
CA VAL A 560 37.69 24.84 20.94
C VAL A 560 39.03 25.04 20.22
N SER A 561 39.48 24.04 19.44
CA SER A 561 40.68 24.14 18.62
C SER A 561 40.58 25.17 17.47
N THR A 562 39.37 25.38 16.95
CA THR A 562 39.05 26.36 15.89
C THR A 562 38.72 27.74 16.46
N PHE A 563 38.04 27.80 17.60
CA PHE A 563 37.77 29.05 18.31
C PHE A 563 39.03 29.73 18.84
N ASN A 564 40.01 28.97 19.35
CA ASN A 564 41.31 29.49 19.79
C ASN A 564 42.22 30.01 18.66
N LYS A 565 41.92 29.69 17.40
CA LYS A 565 42.60 30.29 16.23
C LYS A 565 42.03 31.66 15.86
N ILE A 566 40.73 31.88 16.10
CA ILE A 566 40.06 33.15 15.80
C ILE A 566 40.38 34.21 16.85
N SER A 567 40.61 33.84 18.12
CA SER A 567 41.03 34.77 19.18
C SER A 567 42.49 35.22 19.10
N LYS A 568 43.24 34.76 18.08
CA LYS A 568 44.66 35.10 17.85
C LYS A 568 44.87 36.03 16.64
N ILE A 569 43.79 36.51 16.03
CA ILE A 569 43.75 37.64 15.09
C ILE A 569 42.99 38.76 15.80
#